data_AF-Q3AX58-F1
#
_entry.id   AF-Q3AX58-F1
#
_cell.length_a   1.000
_cell.length_b   1.000
_cell.length_c   1.000
_cell.angle_alpha   90.00
_cell.angle_beta   90.00
_cell.angle_gamma   90.00
#
_symmetry.space_group_name_H-M   'P 1'
#
loop_
_entity.id
_entity.type
_entity.pdbx_description
1 polymer ?
#
loop_
_entity_poly.entity_id
_entity_poly.type
_entity_poly.pdbx_seq_one_letter_code
_entity_poly.pdbx_strand_id
1 'polypeptide(L)'
;MSTTPEWVHEPDAAELLHIKACTLRNMRRERRLDAGTHWVYSTGSIGGPVVYNIPEIREMQRQRTIELVQKEDASRKAERNRRQQAIEIYDEATAPIQSGRA
;
A
#
# COMPACT_ATOMS: atom_id res chain seq x y z
N MET A 1 -13.24 19.43 13.56
CA MET A 1 -12.51 19.37 14.84
C MET A 1 -11.04 19.29 14.50
N SER A 2 -10.27 20.32 14.86
CA SER A 2 -8.84 20.41 14.57
C SER A 2 -8.13 19.34 15.41
N THR A 3 -7.87 18.18 14.82
CA THR A 3 -6.99 17.17 15.39
C THR A 3 -5.59 17.77 15.37
N THR A 4 -5.20 18.42 16.45
CA THR A 4 -3.79 18.73 16.68
C THR A 4 -3.02 17.43 16.46
N PRO A 5 -2.00 17.40 15.59
CA PRO A 5 -1.24 16.18 15.36
C PRO A 5 -0.68 15.70 16.70
N GLU A 6 -1.10 14.52 17.11
CA GLU A 6 -0.65 13.91 18.35
C GLU A 6 0.78 13.40 18.11
N TRP A 7 1.74 14.20 18.55
CA TRP A 7 3.16 13.84 18.51
C TRP A 7 3.50 13.04 19.76
N VAL A 8 3.80 11.76 19.59
CA VAL A 8 4.04 10.83 20.69
C VAL A 8 5.37 10.09 20.56
N HIS A 9 5.91 9.61 21.68
CA HIS A 9 7.17 8.87 21.70
C HIS A 9 7.02 7.44 21.15
N GLU A 10 8.14 6.81 20.80
CA GLU A 10 8.17 5.50 20.12
C GLU A 10 7.31 4.41 20.78
N PRO A 11 7.32 4.21 22.12
CA PRO A 11 6.50 3.16 22.75
C PRO A 11 4.99 3.42 22.58
N ASP A 12 4.56 4.66 22.81
CA ASP A 12 3.16 5.05 22.70
C ASP A 12 2.70 5.03 21.25
N ALA A 13 3.56 5.49 20.33
CA ALA A 13 3.31 5.42 18.89
C ALA A 13 3.10 3.98 18.42
N ALA A 14 3.95 3.07 18.90
CA ALA A 14 3.88 1.65 18.58
C ALA A 14 2.56 1.04 19.07
N GLU A 15 2.15 1.37 20.29
CA GLU A 15 0.88 0.93 20.87
C GLU A 15 -0.33 1.47 20.08
N LEU A 16 -0.37 2.78 19.81
CA LEU A 16 -1.46 3.45 19.08
C LEU A 16 -1.59 3.01 17.62
N LEU A 17 -0.49 2.58 17.01
CA LEU A 17 -0.46 2.04 15.65
C LEU A 17 -0.61 0.51 15.64
N HIS A 18 -0.68 -0.15 16.80
CA HIS A 18 -0.71 -1.60 16.95
C HIS A 18 0.41 -2.32 16.19
N ILE A 19 1.63 -1.78 16.26
CA ILE A 19 2.84 -2.37 15.67
C ILE A 19 3.96 -2.47 16.71
N LYS A 20 4.96 -3.32 16.47
CA LYS A 20 6.14 -3.36 17.33
C LYS A 20 6.96 -2.08 17.17
N ALA A 21 7.54 -1.57 18.26
CA ALA A 21 8.45 -0.42 18.23
C ALA A 21 9.65 -0.63 17.27
N CYS A 22 10.19 -1.85 17.19
CA CYS A 22 11.23 -2.19 16.22
C CYS A 22 10.77 -2.04 14.76
N THR A 23 9.51 -2.37 14.46
CA THR A 23 8.90 -2.17 13.14
C THR A 23 8.84 -0.68 12.81
N LEU A 24 8.38 0.15 13.74
CA LEU A 24 8.31 1.61 13.56
C LEU A 24 9.70 2.20 13.30
N ARG A 25 10.72 1.76 14.06
CA ARG A 25 12.12 2.17 13.87
C ARG A 25 12.69 1.73 12.52
N ASN A 26 12.39 0.50 12.09
CA ASN A 26 12.79 0.00 10.77
C ASN A 26 12.13 0.80 9.65
N MET A 27 10.83 1.07 9.74
CA MET A 27 10.12 1.91 8.75
C MET A 27 10.75 3.31 8.64
N ARG A 28 11.15 3.91 9.77
CA ARG A 28 11.90 5.17 9.77
C ARG A 28 13.26 5.05 9.07
N ARG A 29 14.05 4.02 9.42
CA ARG A 29 15.39 3.78 8.86
C ARG A 29 15.33 3.51 7.35
N GLU A 30 14.32 2.79 6.90
CA GLU A 30 14.04 2.44 5.50
C GLU A 30 13.41 3.59 4.71
N ARG A 31 13.27 4.79 5.30
CA ARG A 31 12.66 5.97 4.66
C ARG A 31 11.23 5.72 4.17
N ARG A 32 10.52 4.77 4.78
CA ARG A 32 9.09 4.52 4.52
C ARG A 32 8.21 5.55 5.22
N LEU A 33 8.77 6.29 6.17
CA LEU A 33 8.17 7.40 6.90
C LEU A 33 8.93 8.70 6.57
N ASP A 34 8.24 9.64 5.97
CA ASP A 34 8.76 10.97 5.66
C ASP A 34 9.08 11.79 6.92
N ALA A 35 10.29 12.34 6.97
CA ALA A 35 10.73 13.22 8.05
C ALA A 35 10.02 14.57 7.95
N GLY A 36 9.65 15.16 9.09
CA GLY A 36 8.87 16.40 9.14
C GLY A 36 7.35 16.16 9.12
N THR A 37 6.89 15.15 8.38
CA THR A 37 5.46 14.80 8.29
C THR A 37 5.09 13.70 9.29
N HIS A 38 5.73 12.54 9.19
CA HIS A 38 5.39 11.37 10.01
C HIS A 38 6.18 11.31 11.32
N TRP A 39 7.38 11.91 11.35
CA TRP A 39 8.24 11.90 12.52
C TRP A 39 9.18 13.11 12.54
N VAL A 40 9.58 13.53 13.73
CA VAL A 40 10.54 14.61 13.95
C VAL A 40 11.47 14.31 15.12
N TYR A 41 12.64 14.95 15.13
CA TYR A 41 13.45 15.03 16.34
C TYR A 41 12.80 16.03 17.30
N SER A 42 12.38 15.56 18.47
CA SER A 42 11.73 16.38 19.50
C SER A 42 12.58 17.59 19.94
N THR A 43 13.90 17.44 19.90
CA THR A 43 14.87 18.48 20.27
C THR A 43 15.34 19.32 19.08
N GLY A 44 14.91 19.02 17.86
CA GLY A 44 15.40 19.65 16.62
C GLY A 44 16.81 19.23 16.19
N SER A 45 17.51 18.42 16.98
CA SER A 45 18.88 17.99 16.70
C SER A 45 18.93 16.55 16.15
N ILE A 46 19.82 16.32 15.18
CA ILE A 46 20.08 14.99 14.63
C ILE A 46 20.52 14.04 15.74
N GLY A 47 19.92 12.86 15.79
CA GLY A 47 20.22 11.84 16.81
C GLY A 47 19.52 12.04 18.16
N GLY A 48 18.72 13.09 18.31
CA GLY A 48 17.88 13.30 19.50
C GLY A 48 16.69 12.35 19.59
N PRO A 49 15.89 12.45 20.67
CA PRO A 49 14.68 11.65 20.83
C PRO A 49 13.69 11.95 19.71
N VAL A 50 13.02 10.91 19.22
CA VAL A 50 12.08 11.00 18.09
C VAL A 50 10.64 10.90 18.59
N VAL A 51 9.78 11.70 17.99
CA VAL A 51 8.32 11.64 18.14
C VAL A 51 7.66 11.42 16.79
N TYR A 52 6.48 10.81 16.81
CA TYR A 52 5.74 10.36 15.63
C TYR A 52 4.36 11.00 15.57
N ASN A 53 3.92 11.36 14.36
CA ASN A 53 2.60 11.92 14.09
C ASN A 53 1.64 10.79 13.72
N ILE A 54 0.79 10.39 14.67
CA ILE A 54 -0.09 9.22 14.50
C ILE A 54 -1.15 9.42 13.42
N PRO A 55 -1.86 10.55 13.34
CA PRO A 55 -2.80 10.82 12.25
C PRO A 55 -2.18 10.67 10.86
N GLU A 56 -1.02 11.28 10.61
CA GLU A 56 -0.37 11.23 9.30
C GLU A 56 0.09 9.81 8.95
N ILE A 57 0.63 9.07 9.93
CA ILE A 57 1.04 7.68 9.69
C ILE A 57 -0.17 6.79 9.35
N ARG A 58 -1.30 6.97 10.03
CA ARG A 58 -2.53 6.23 9.72
C ARG A 58 -3.06 6.56 8.33
N GLU A 59 -3.01 7.83 7.94
CA GLU A 59 -3.42 8.27 6.61
C GLU A 59 -2.54 7.67 5.51
N MET A 60 -1.22 7.71 5.70
CA MET A 60 -0.28 7.05 4.80
C MET A 60 -0.52 5.54 4.70
N GLN A 61 -0.78 4.87 5.84
CA GLN A 61 -1.13 3.44 5.85
C GLN A 61 -2.41 3.16 5.08
N ARG A 62 -3.45 3.99 5.28
CA ARG A 62 -4.73 3.90 4.54
C ARG A 62 -4.51 4.02 3.05
N GLN A 63 -3.78 5.05 2.61
CA GLN A 63 -3.54 5.31 1.20
C GLN A 63 -2.75 4.17 0.54
N ARG A 64 -1.69 3.68 1.19
CA ARG A 64 -0.92 2.53 0.69
C ARG A 64 -1.76 1.26 0.60
N THR A 65 -2.64 1.00 1.56
CA THR A 65 -3.56 -0.15 1.50
C THR A 65 -4.49 -0.04 0.30
N ILE A 66 -5.07 1.13 0.05
CA ILE A 66 -5.94 1.36 -1.12
C ILE A 66 -5.19 1.06 -2.42
N GLU A 67 -3.98 1.59 -2.58
CA GLU A 67 -3.16 1.37 -3.77
C GLU A 67 -2.80 -0.10 -3.98
N LEU A 68 -2.44 -0.81 -2.90
CA LEU A 68 -2.11 -2.24 -2.95
C LEU A 68 -3.32 -3.08 -3.37
N VAL A 69 -4.50 -2.81 -2.79
CA VAL A 69 -5.75 -3.52 -3.13
C VAL A 69 -6.13 -3.23 -4.59
N GLN A 70 -6.08 -1.98 -5.03
CA GLN A 70 -6.38 -1.61 -6.42
C GLN A 70 -5.43 -2.31 -7.41
N LYS A 71 -4.15 -2.39 -7.08
CA LYS A 71 -3.15 -3.10 -7.91
C LYS A 71 -3.43 -4.60 -7.97
N GLU A 72 -3.84 -5.21 -6.87
CA GLU A 72 -4.21 -6.61 -6.82
C GLU A 72 -5.46 -6.89 -7.67
N ASP A 73 -6.50 -6.08 -7.53
CA ASP A 73 -7.73 -6.20 -8.31
C ASP A 73 -7.50 -6.01 -9.81
N ALA A 74 -6.68 -5.03 -10.20
CA ALA A 74 -6.28 -4.84 -11.59
C ALA A 74 -5.55 -6.07 -12.15
N SER A 75 -4.68 -6.68 -11.34
CA SER A 75 -3.93 -7.88 -11.70
C SER A 75 -4.85 -9.08 -11.88
N ARG A 76 -5.82 -9.27 -10.98
CA ARG A 76 -6.86 -10.33 -11.07
C ARG A 76 -7.74 -10.14 -12.31
N LYS A 77 -8.14 -8.90 -12.62
CA LYS A 77 -8.92 -8.59 -13.82
C LYS A 77 -8.13 -8.87 -15.10
N ALA A 78 -6.85 -8.48 -15.15
CA ALA A 78 -5.98 -8.75 -16.29
C ALA A 78 -5.82 -10.26 -16.53
N GLU A 79 -5.61 -11.04 -15.46
CA GLU A 79 -5.52 -12.50 -15.55
C GLU A 79 -6.82 -13.13 -16.06
N ARG A 80 -7.98 -12.68 -15.55
CA ARG A 80 -9.28 -13.16 -16.02
C ARG A 80 -9.49 -12.85 -17.51
N ASN A 81 -9.15 -11.64 -17.95
CA ASN A 81 -9.29 -11.25 -19.35
C ASN A 81 -8.38 -12.09 -20.27
N ARG A 82 -7.13 -12.36 -19.85
CA ARG A 82 -6.22 -13.24 -20.60
C ARG A 82 -6.78 -14.64 -20.76
N ARG A 83 -7.38 -15.21 -19.70
CA ARG A 83 -8.03 -16.53 -19.76
C ARG A 83 -9.23 -16.53 -20.69
N GLN A 84 -10.07 -15.50 -20.64
CA GLN A 84 -11.24 -15.37 -21.51
C GLN A 84 -10.83 -15.28 -22.99
N GLN A 85 -9.83 -14.45 -23.31
CA GLN A 85 -9.29 -14.33 -24.67
C GLN A 85 -8.70 -15.67 -25.17
N ALA A 86 -8.01 -16.42 -24.30
CA ALA A 86 -7.47 -17.73 -24.66
C ALA A 86 -8.56 -18.76 -24.99
N ILE A 87 -9.72 -18.68 -24.32
CA ILE A 87 -10.89 -19.54 -24.61
C ILE A 87 -11.52 -19.13 -25.95
N GLU A 88 -11.76 -17.83 -26.17
CA GLU A 88 -12.37 -17.32 -27.40
C GLU A 88 -11.54 -17.67 -28.66
N ILE A 89 -10.22 -17.56 -28.59
CA ILE A 89 -9.32 -17.95 -29.70
C ILE A 89 -9.41 -19.44 -30.01
N TYR A 90 -9.59 -20.29 -29.00
CA TYR A 90 -9.68 -21.74 -29.20
C TYR A 90 -11.00 -22.16 -29.86
N ASP A 91 -12.12 -21.56 -29.44
CA ASP A 91 -13.43 -21.80 -30.05
C ASP A 91 -13.48 -21.34 -31.53
N GLU A 92 -12.85 -20.22 -31.87
CA GLU A 92 -12.76 -19.74 -33.27
C GLU A 92 -11.90 -20.67 -34.15
N ALA A 93 -10.82 -21.23 -33.61
CA ALA A 93 -9.95 -22.17 -34.34
C ALA A 93 -10.54 -23.58 -34.52
N THR A 94 -11.58 -23.95 -33.76
CA THR A 94 -12.26 -25.25 -33.85
C THR A 94 -13.61 -25.19 -34.56
N ALA A 95 -14.08 -24.01 -34.96
CA ALA A 95 -15.26 -23.88 -35.81
C ALA A 95 -14.99 -24.56 -37.18
N PRO A 96 -15.77 -25.57 -37.58
CA PRO A 96 -15.54 -26.27 -38.83
C PRO A 96 -15.73 -25.29 -39.98
N ILE A 97 -14.71 -25.12 -40.80
CA ILE A 97 -14.77 -24.43 -42.09
C ILE A 97 -15.83 -25.19 -42.92
N GLN A 98 -17.06 -24.70 -42.95
CA GLN A 98 -18.05 -25.15 -43.92
C GLN A 98 -17.56 -24.66 -45.28
N SER A 99 -16.71 -25.45 -45.94
CA SER A 99 -16.41 -25.27 -47.35
C SER A 99 -17.70 -25.57 -48.13
N GLY A 100 -18.35 -24.49 -48.53
CA GLY A 100 -19.49 -24.54 -49.43
C GLY A 100 -19.09 -25.25 -50.71
N ARG A 101 -19.76 -26.36 -50.99
CA ARG A 101 -19.88 -26.94 -52.33
C ARG A 101 -20.54 -25.92 -53.25
N ALA A 102 -19.91 -25.66 -54.39
CA ALA A 102 -20.58 -25.37 -55.66
C ALA A 102 -19.71 -25.93 -56.79
#